data_AF-A0A1E7FN67-F1
#
_entry.id   AF-A0A1E7FN67-F1
#
_cell.length_a   1.000
_cell.length_b   1.000
_cell.length_c   1.000
_cell.angle_alpha   90.00
_cell.angle_beta   90.00
_cell.angle_gamma   90.00
#
_symmetry.space_group_name_H-M   'P 1'
#
loop_
_entity.id
_entity.type
_entity.pdbx_description
1 polymer ?
#
loop_
_entity_poly.entity_id
_entity_poly.type
_entity_poly.pdbx_seq_one_letter_code
_entity_poly.pdbx_strand_id
1 'polypeptide(L)'
;MSSSSNIGEFTSTRANSVFESHKKYLEWRKSEWSSRGEAALAKRVAARATTHKTWRQMKGFQLMAHEMNHPGNKPFVIGMGVMSALYFYAFMSQSEESRSNSEYWSKYHMKK
;
A
#
# COMPACT_ATOMS: atom_id res chain seq x y z
N MET A 1 -13.33 7.56 67.33
CA MET A 1 -12.41 6.63 66.64
C MET A 1 -12.99 6.33 65.26
N SER A 2 -12.58 7.03 64.19
CA SER A 2 -12.86 6.63 62.79
C SER A 2 -12.16 7.62 61.83
N SER A 3 -10.90 7.36 61.49
CA SER A 3 -10.15 8.18 60.51
C SER A 3 -9.09 7.33 59.81
N SER A 4 -8.43 6.44 60.56
CA SER A 4 -7.41 5.52 60.07
C SER A 4 -7.95 4.34 59.25
N SER A 5 -9.21 3.92 59.44
CA SER A 5 -9.86 2.84 58.67
C SER A 5 -10.15 3.23 57.22
N ASN A 6 -10.54 4.49 56.98
CA ASN A 6 -10.91 4.98 55.64
C ASN A 6 -9.70 5.12 54.69
N ILE A 7 -8.51 5.37 55.23
CA ILE A 7 -7.27 5.51 54.44
C ILE A 7 -6.81 4.15 53.89
N GLY A 8 -6.96 3.08 54.66
CA GLY A 8 -6.64 1.71 54.21
C GLY A 8 -7.57 1.22 53.10
N GLU A 9 -8.86 1.54 53.21
CA GLU A 9 -9.85 1.16 52.20
C GLU A 9 -9.66 1.93 50.87
N PHE A 10 -9.36 3.24 50.96
CA PHE A 10 -9.04 4.07 49.78
C PHE A 10 -7.76 3.61 49.05
N THR A 11 -6.71 3.26 49.81
CA THR A 11 -5.44 2.80 49.23
C THR A 11 -5.56 1.42 48.60
N SER A 12 -6.31 0.49 49.19
CA SER A 12 -6.59 -0.83 48.60
C SER A 12 -7.44 -0.72 47.32
N THR A 13 -8.46 0.15 47.32
CA THR A 13 -9.33 0.38 46.14
C THR A 13 -8.54 0.97 44.98
N ARG A 14 -7.62 1.90 45.27
CA ARG A 14 -6.73 2.48 44.26
C ARG A 14 -5.73 1.44 43.73
N ALA A 15 -5.15 0.61 44.59
CA ALA A 15 -4.24 -0.46 44.17
C ALA A 15 -4.94 -1.48 43.25
N ASN A 16 -6.16 -1.89 43.60
CA ASN A 16 -6.96 -2.83 42.80
C ASN A 16 -7.34 -2.26 41.44
N SER A 17 -7.72 -0.99 41.35
CA SER A 17 -8.05 -0.36 40.06
C SER A 17 -6.84 -0.23 39.13
N VAL A 18 -5.67 0.08 39.67
CA VAL A 18 -4.41 0.08 38.90
C VAL A 18 -4.06 -1.32 38.42
N PHE A 19 -4.17 -2.34 39.28
CA PHE A 19 -3.91 -3.73 38.90
C PHE A 19 -4.83 -4.22 37.78
N GLU A 20 -6.14 -3.97 37.89
CA GLU A 20 -7.11 -4.33 36.85
C GLU A 20 -6.85 -3.58 35.54
N SER A 21 -6.41 -2.32 35.60
CA SER A 21 -6.04 -1.56 34.40
C SER A 21 -4.82 -2.18 33.68
N HIS A 22 -3.82 -2.63 34.45
CA HIS A 22 -2.64 -3.30 33.89
C HIS A 22 -2.99 -4.66 33.29
N LYS A 23 -3.87 -5.42 33.93
CA LYS A 23 -4.36 -6.69 33.39
C LYS A 23 -5.04 -6.50 32.03
N LYS A 24 -5.95 -5.53 31.93
CA LYS A 24 -6.61 -5.17 30.65
C LYS A 24 -5.61 -4.74 29.58
N TYR A 25 -4.62 -3.93 29.95
CA TYR A 25 -3.57 -3.51 29.02
C TYR A 25 -2.75 -4.69 28.50
N LEU A 26 -2.37 -5.64 29.37
CA LEU A 26 -1.62 -6.83 28.97
C LEU A 26 -2.45 -7.77 28.08
N GLU A 27 -3.74 -7.93 28.36
CA GLU A 27 -4.66 -8.69 27.50
C GLU A 27 -4.80 -8.05 26.11
N TRP A 28 -4.93 -6.73 26.04
CA TRP A 28 -4.94 -5.98 24.79
C TRP A 28 -3.61 -6.14 24.02
N ARG A 29 -2.46 -6.10 24.69
CA ARG A 29 -1.16 -6.32 24.04
C ARG A 29 -1.03 -7.73 23.46
N LYS A 30 -1.56 -8.75 24.14
CA LYS A 30 -1.57 -10.13 23.63
C LYS A 30 -2.42 -10.26 22.36
N SER A 31 -3.58 -9.63 22.32
CA SER A 31 -4.43 -9.62 21.11
C SER A 31 -3.82 -8.80 19.97
N GLU A 32 -3.09 -7.73 20.29
CA GLU A 32 -2.36 -6.96 19.31
C GLU A 32 -1.19 -7.76 18.72
N TRP A 33 -0.45 -8.50 19.54
CA TRP A 33 0.64 -9.37 19.10
C TRP A 33 0.15 -10.53 18.23
N SER A 34 -1.00 -11.14 18.54
CA SER A 34 -1.57 -12.21 17.70
C SER A 34 -2.05 -11.69 16.32
N SER A 35 -2.35 -10.40 16.22
CA SER A 35 -2.69 -9.74 14.95
C SER A 35 -1.46 -9.39 14.09
N ARG A 36 -0.26 -9.50 14.66
CA ARG A 36 1.03 -9.20 14.01
C ARG A 36 1.69 -10.53 13.61
N GLY A 37 2.38 -10.53 12.47
CA GLY A 37 3.04 -11.72 11.92
C GLY A 37 2.60 -12.08 10.51
N GLU A 38 3.40 -12.89 9.84
CA GLU A 38 3.25 -13.23 8.42
C GLU A 38 1.96 -13.99 8.14
N ALA A 39 1.59 -14.95 9.00
CA ALA A 39 0.33 -15.68 8.87
C ALA A 39 -0.91 -14.78 8.99
N ALA A 40 -0.89 -13.83 9.94
CA ALA A 40 -1.97 -12.85 10.11
C ALA A 40 -2.00 -11.82 8.97
N LEU A 41 -0.84 -11.47 8.39
CA LEU A 41 -0.75 -10.68 7.17
C LEU A 41 -1.38 -11.44 5.99
N ALA A 42 -0.98 -12.70 5.76
CA ALA A 42 -1.50 -13.53 4.68
C ALA A 42 -3.02 -13.70 4.78
N LYS A 43 -3.55 -13.96 5.98
CA LYS A 43 -5.00 -14.03 6.20
C LYS A 43 -5.72 -12.71 5.87
N ARG A 44 -5.14 -11.56 6.21
CA ARG A 44 -5.68 -10.23 5.87
C ARG A 44 -5.62 -9.94 4.36
N VAL A 45 -4.53 -10.31 3.70
CA VAL A 45 -4.38 -10.16 2.24
C VAL A 45 -5.39 -11.05 1.51
N ALA A 46 -5.55 -12.30 1.93
CA ALA A 46 -6.54 -13.23 1.37
C ALA A 46 -7.97 -12.72 1.57
N ALA A 47 -8.31 -12.23 2.76
CA ALA A 47 -9.63 -11.65 3.03
C ALA A 47 -9.89 -10.38 2.21
N ARG A 48 -8.87 -9.56 1.95
CA ARG A 48 -8.97 -8.39 1.05
C ARG A 48 -9.16 -8.79 -0.41
N ALA A 49 -8.49 -9.85 -0.86
CA ALA A 49 -8.65 -10.36 -2.22
C ALA A 49 -10.08 -10.84 -2.51
N THR A 50 -10.79 -11.35 -1.51
CA THR A 50 -12.18 -11.83 -1.68
C THR A 50 -13.23 -10.72 -1.56
N THR A 51 -12.93 -9.62 -0.85
CA THR A 51 -13.87 -8.53 -0.57
C THR A 51 -13.76 -7.34 -1.52
N HIS A 52 -12.57 -7.03 -2.06
CA HIS A 52 -12.36 -5.89 -2.95
C HIS A 52 -12.58 -6.24 -4.44
N LYS A 53 -13.82 -6.58 -4.80
CA LYS A 53 -14.20 -6.93 -6.18
C LYS A 53 -14.67 -5.74 -7.03
N THR A 54 -14.76 -4.55 -6.46
CA THR A 54 -15.29 -3.37 -7.18
C THR A 54 -14.17 -2.58 -7.84
N TRP A 55 -14.42 -2.10 -9.07
CA TRP A 55 -13.45 -1.33 -9.85
C TRP A 55 -12.94 -0.07 -9.11
N ARG A 56 -13.78 0.55 -8.28
CA ARG A 56 -13.45 1.72 -7.45
C ARG A 56 -12.39 1.46 -6.38
N GLN A 57 -12.18 0.20 -6.02
CA GLN A 57 -11.22 -0.20 -4.98
C GLN A 57 -9.91 -0.75 -5.59
N MET A 58 -9.88 -0.98 -6.91
CA MET A 58 -8.68 -1.40 -7.61
C MET A 58 -7.71 -0.21 -7.74
N LYS A 59 -6.41 -0.48 -7.61
CA LYS A 59 -5.35 0.52 -7.77
C LYS A 59 -4.22 -0.05 -8.63
N GLY A 60 -3.45 0.83 -9.27
CA GLY A 60 -2.26 0.46 -10.04
C GLY A 60 -2.56 -0.52 -11.16
N PHE A 61 -1.74 -1.58 -11.28
CA PHE A 61 -1.85 -2.58 -12.35
C PHE A 61 -3.19 -3.31 -12.39
N GLN A 62 -3.83 -3.54 -11.24
CA GLN A 62 -5.13 -4.22 -11.21
C GLN A 62 -6.22 -3.36 -11.84
N LEU A 63 -6.21 -2.04 -11.56
CA LEU A 63 -7.13 -1.10 -12.19
C LEU A 63 -6.83 -0.98 -13.68
N MET A 64 -5.56 -0.87 -14.06
CA MET A 64 -5.14 -0.83 -15.47
C MET A 64 -5.65 -2.07 -16.23
N ALA A 65 -5.46 -3.27 -15.69
CA ALA A 65 -5.95 -4.51 -16.31
C ALA A 65 -7.48 -4.55 -16.40
N HIS A 66 -8.19 -4.01 -15.40
CA HIS A 66 -9.64 -3.88 -15.43
C HIS A 66 -10.10 -2.93 -16.55
N GLU A 67 -9.50 -1.74 -16.61
CA GLU A 67 -9.81 -0.71 -17.62
C GLU A 67 -9.45 -1.18 -19.05
N MET A 68 -8.36 -1.94 -19.21
CA MET A 68 -7.97 -2.50 -20.50
C MET A 68 -9.01 -3.48 -21.07
N ASN A 69 -9.73 -4.17 -20.18
CA ASN A 69 -10.76 -5.11 -20.57
C ASN A 69 -12.14 -4.45 -20.74
N HIS A 70 -12.29 -3.19 -20.37
CA HIS A 70 -13.54 -2.45 -20.53
C HIS A 70 -13.84 -2.20 -22.02
N PRO A 71 -15.02 -2.58 -22.55
CA PRO A 71 -15.30 -2.55 -23.98
C PRO A 71 -15.16 -1.16 -24.61
N GLY A 72 -15.46 -0.09 -23.86
CA GLY A 72 -15.29 1.29 -24.32
C GLY A 72 -13.82 1.76 -24.40
N ASN A 73 -12.92 1.14 -23.64
CA ASN A 73 -11.51 1.57 -23.55
C ASN A 73 -10.57 0.74 -24.45
N LYS A 74 -11.04 -0.42 -24.94
CA LYS A 74 -10.27 -1.32 -25.81
C LYS A 74 -9.64 -0.61 -27.03
N PRO A 75 -10.35 0.23 -27.80
CA PRO A 75 -9.75 0.91 -28.96
C PRO A 75 -8.59 1.83 -28.57
N PHE A 76 -8.70 2.54 -27.43
CA PHE A 76 -7.65 3.43 -26.94
C PHE A 76 -6.41 2.67 -26.45
N VAL A 77 -6.61 1.52 -25.81
CA VAL A 77 -5.52 0.65 -25.35
C VAL A 77 -4.76 0.06 -26.54
N ILE A 78 -5.49 -0.42 -27.55
CA ILE A 78 -4.91 -0.90 -28.80
C ILE A 78 -4.15 0.23 -29.50
N GLY A 79 -4.75 1.42 -29.60
CA GLY A 79 -4.12 2.61 -30.17
C GLY A 79 -2.82 3.00 -29.44
N MET A 80 -2.83 3.02 -28.10
CA MET A 80 -1.62 3.27 -27.31
C MET A 80 -0.55 2.21 -27.55
N GLY A 81 -0.94 0.93 -27.62
CA GLY A 81 -0.01 -0.16 -27.92
C GLY A 81 0.67 0.00 -29.28
N VAL A 82 -0.11 0.31 -30.32
CA VAL A 82 0.41 0.54 -31.68
C VAL A 82 1.34 1.76 -31.72
N MET A 83 0.92 2.89 -31.14
CA MET A 83 1.75 4.11 -31.13
C MET A 83 3.04 3.92 -30.34
N SER A 84 2.99 3.19 -29.22
CA SER A 84 4.19 2.88 -28.43
C SER A 84 5.16 2.00 -29.23
N ALA A 85 4.66 0.98 -29.91
CA ALA A 85 5.48 0.11 -30.75
C ALA A 85 6.14 0.87 -31.91
N LEU A 86 5.39 1.75 -32.58
CA LEU A 86 5.93 2.63 -33.63
C LEU A 86 6.98 3.59 -33.09
N TYR A 87 6.73 4.19 -31.92
CA TYR A 87 7.71 5.06 -31.26
C TYR A 87 8.99 4.30 -30.91
N PHE A 88 8.88 3.12 -30.30
CA PHE A 88 10.04 2.29 -29.98
C PHE A 88 10.80 1.87 -31.23
N TYR A 89 10.10 1.47 -32.28
CA TYR A 89 10.72 1.14 -33.56
C TYR A 89 11.50 2.34 -34.12
N ALA A 90 10.86 3.51 -34.20
CA ALA A 90 11.48 4.74 -34.69
C ALA A 90 12.68 5.17 -33.83
N PHE A 91 12.57 5.07 -32.50
CA PHE A 91 13.62 5.41 -31.55
C PHE A 91 14.84 4.47 -31.67
N MET A 92 14.58 3.16 -31.83
CA MET A 92 15.62 2.15 -31.99
C MET A 92 16.28 2.20 -33.38
N SER A 93 15.56 2.63 -34.41
CA SER A 93 16.09 2.76 -35.78
C SER A 93 16.93 4.03 -36.00
N GLN A 94 17.06 4.91 -35.00
CA GLN A 94 17.91 6.09 -35.14
C GLN A 94 19.39 5.70 -35.18
N SER A 95 20.07 6.09 -36.27
CA SER A 95 21.53 5.94 -36.40
C SER A 95 22.28 6.80 -35.37
N GLU A 96 23.53 6.43 -35.05
CA GLU A 96 24.38 7.24 -34.17
C GLU A 96 24.64 8.64 -34.73
N GLU A 97 24.71 8.78 -36.05
CA GLU A 97 24.90 10.05 -36.75
C GLU A 97 23.68 10.98 -36.63
N SER A 98 22.47 10.43 -36.74
CA SER A 98 21.23 11.18 -36.50
C SER A 98 21.10 11.61 -35.03
N ARG A 99 21.65 10.81 -34.12
CA ARG A 99 21.70 11.08 -32.68
C ARG A 99 22.74 12.16 -32.34
N SER A 100 23.93 12.16 -32.94
CA SER A 100 24.93 13.20 -32.73
C SER A 100 24.51 14.56 -33.29
N ASN A 101 23.77 14.56 -34.41
CA ASN A 101 23.26 15.77 -35.05
C ASN A 101 21.96 16.32 -34.43
N SER A 102 21.37 15.60 -33.46
CA SER A 102 20.17 16.07 -32.75
C SER A 102 20.55 17.03 -31.62
N GLU A 103 20.06 18.27 -31.69
CA GLU A 103 20.24 19.28 -30.64
C GLU A 103 19.70 18.83 -29.27
N TYR A 104 18.59 18.09 -29.28
CA TYR A 104 18.02 17.51 -28.06
C TYR A 104 18.95 16.45 -27.45
N TRP A 105 19.49 15.55 -28.28
CA TRP A 105 20.27 14.42 -27.80
C TRP A 105 21.67 14.82 -27.34
N SER A 106 22.31 15.76 -28.04
CA SER A 106 23.61 16.31 -27.63
C SER A 106 23.54 17.00 -26.27
N LYS A 107 22.42 17.69 -25.97
CA LYS A 107 22.23 18.45 -24.73
C LYS A 107 22.05 17.57 -23.49
N TYR A 108 21.41 16.41 -23.61
CA TYR A 108 21.00 15.60 -22.44
C TYR A 108 21.69 14.24 -22.33
N HIS A 109 22.31 13.74 -23.40
CA HIS A 109 22.79 12.35 -23.45
C HIS A 109 24.25 12.16 -23.89
N MET A 110 24.94 13.19 -24.37
CA MET A 110 26.39 13.14 -24.50
C MET A 110 27.05 13.46 -23.15
N LYS A 111 27.95 12.58 -22.68
CA LYS A 111 28.80 12.89 -21.52
C LYS A 111 29.74 14.03 -21.89
N LYS A 112 29.83 15.04 -21.02
CA LYS A 112 30.91 16.03 -21.06
C LYS A 112 32.28 15.38 -20.99
#